data_AF-A0A963F811-F1
#
_entry.id   AF-A0A963F811-F1
#
_cell.length_a   1.000
_cell.length_b   1.000
_cell.length_c   1.000
_cell.angle_alpha   90.00
_cell.angle_beta   90.00
_cell.angle_gamma   90.00
#
_symmetry.space_group_name_H-M   'P 1'
#
loop_
_entity.id
_entity.type
_entity.pdbx_description
1 polymer ?
#
loop_
_entity_poly.entity_id
_entity_poly.type
_entity_poly.pdbx_seq_one_letter_code
_entity_poly.pdbx_strand_id
1 'polypeptide(L)'
;MEGGFVYLMTQTPVTRVEELRQSKVWAPEGDNISQVAFEALGVSPILLPLSDVLTGLQTGMIETIGASPVAAIALQWHTRVKYLTDTPVLYLYGTLVIKERDLEKLSLDDRKIVSELLEKVSRRLDSESRVDNQAARQALKNQGISLITPIDEDMLHWQSIVGKAMASLRKDGSNYSSSLLDQIEHHISDYRNGR
;
A
#
# COMPACT_ATOMS: atom_id res chain seq x y z
N MET A 1 5.48 8.62 7.90
CA MET A 1 5.24 7.51 8.84
C MET A 1 4.92 6.25 8.05
N GLU A 2 5.61 5.17 8.32
CA GLU A 2 5.49 3.91 7.56
C GLU A 2 4.22 3.14 7.93
N GLY A 3 3.40 2.82 6.92
CA GLY A 3 2.34 1.80 7.01
C GLY A 3 2.84 0.40 6.63
N GLY A 4 3.97 0.34 5.91
CA GLY A 4 4.69 -0.88 5.54
C GLY A 4 4.30 -1.41 4.16
N PHE A 5 4.84 -2.59 3.84
CA PHE A 5 4.47 -3.27 2.59
C PHE A 5 3.01 -3.71 2.60
N VAL A 6 2.36 -3.49 1.47
CA VAL A 6 0.99 -3.95 1.21
C VAL A 6 1.03 -5.23 0.41
N TYR A 7 0.20 -6.18 0.82
CA TYR A 7 0.04 -7.49 0.20
C TYR A 7 -1.41 -7.66 -0.25
N LEU A 8 -1.61 -8.39 -1.34
CA LEU A 8 -2.95 -8.84 -1.70
C LEU A 8 -3.39 -9.92 -0.70
N MET A 9 -4.59 -9.75 -0.15
CA MET A 9 -5.23 -10.73 0.70
C MET A 9 -6.61 -11.07 0.15
N THR A 10 -6.93 -12.35 0.10
CA THR A 10 -8.03 -12.85 -0.73
C THR A 10 -8.85 -13.93 -0.02
N GLN A 11 -10.13 -14.06 -0.37
CA GLN A 11 -11.00 -15.15 0.08
C GLN A 11 -10.70 -16.49 -0.63
N THR A 12 -10.28 -16.42 -1.89
CA THR A 12 -9.89 -17.54 -2.76
C THR A 12 -8.42 -17.42 -3.14
N PRO A 13 -7.70 -18.53 -3.40
CA PRO A 13 -6.29 -18.45 -3.75
C PRO A 13 -6.11 -17.70 -5.09
N VAL A 14 -5.13 -16.78 -5.13
CA VAL A 14 -4.73 -16.03 -6.33
C VAL A 14 -3.22 -16.17 -6.53
N THR A 15 -2.86 -17.01 -7.49
CA THR A 15 -1.49 -17.33 -7.92
C THR A 15 -1.16 -16.79 -9.32
N ARG A 16 -2.20 -16.44 -10.12
CA ARG A 16 -2.09 -15.93 -11.49
C ARG A 16 -2.96 -14.69 -11.73
N VAL A 17 -2.66 -13.92 -12.78
CA VAL A 17 -3.42 -12.68 -13.09
C VAL A 17 -4.86 -12.97 -13.44
N GLU A 18 -5.11 -14.09 -14.13
CA GLU A 18 -6.44 -14.50 -14.58
C GLU A 18 -7.38 -14.71 -13.39
N GLU A 19 -6.85 -15.25 -12.28
CA GLU A 19 -7.61 -15.44 -11.05
C GLU A 19 -7.95 -14.10 -10.39
N LEU A 20 -7.02 -13.14 -10.44
CA LEU A 20 -7.27 -11.77 -9.95
C LEU A 20 -8.33 -11.06 -10.80
N ARG A 21 -8.32 -11.22 -12.14
CA ARG A 21 -9.33 -10.65 -13.05
C ARG A 21 -10.75 -11.14 -12.77
N GLN A 22 -10.87 -12.35 -12.23
CA GLN A 22 -12.16 -12.93 -11.86
C GLN A 22 -12.59 -12.56 -10.44
N SER A 23 -11.70 -11.95 -9.65
CA SER A 23 -11.97 -11.59 -8.25
C SER A 23 -12.61 -10.20 -8.14
N LYS A 24 -13.41 -10.00 -7.10
CA LYS A 24 -13.98 -8.71 -6.73
C LYS A 24 -12.96 -7.91 -5.92
N VAL A 25 -12.07 -7.22 -6.63
CA VAL A 25 -10.95 -6.48 -6.03
C VAL A 25 -11.41 -5.12 -5.52
N TRP A 26 -11.08 -4.80 -4.28
CA TRP A 26 -11.26 -3.46 -3.73
C TRP A 26 -10.14 -2.52 -4.16
N ALA A 27 -10.50 -1.27 -4.50
CA ALA A 27 -9.58 -0.15 -4.50
C ALA A 27 -10.18 1.02 -3.68
N PRO A 28 -9.35 1.83 -2.98
CA PRO A 28 -9.85 2.98 -2.25
C PRO A 28 -10.54 3.99 -3.17
N GLU A 29 -11.67 4.54 -2.72
CA GLU A 29 -12.32 5.65 -3.42
C GLU A 29 -11.37 6.86 -3.50
N GLY A 30 -11.22 7.42 -4.71
CA GLY A 30 -10.31 8.54 -4.98
C GLY A 30 -8.84 8.14 -5.25
N ASP A 31 -8.48 6.86 -5.13
CA ASP A 31 -7.15 6.36 -5.49
C ASP A 31 -7.07 5.96 -6.97
N ASN A 32 -6.86 6.96 -7.83
CA ASN A 32 -6.71 6.75 -9.26
C ASN A 32 -5.47 5.91 -9.63
N ILE A 33 -4.42 5.91 -8.79
CA ILE A 33 -3.21 5.12 -9.06
C ILE A 33 -3.53 3.62 -8.94
N SER A 34 -4.15 3.21 -7.84
CA SER A 34 -4.57 1.82 -7.64
C SER A 34 -5.60 1.40 -8.68
N GLN A 35 -6.55 2.28 -9.02
CA GLN A 35 -7.55 2.01 -10.05
C GLN A 35 -6.90 1.70 -11.40
N VAL A 36 -6.03 2.57 -11.91
CA VAL A 36 -5.34 2.38 -13.20
C VAL A 36 -4.43 1.16 -13.18
N ALA A 37 -3.78 0.86 -12.05
CA ALA A 37 -2.95 -0.34 -11.92
C ALA A 37 -3.78 -1.62 -12.07
N PHE A 38 -4.96 -1.69 -11.44
CA PHE A 38 -5.87 -2.84 -11.58
C PHE A 38 -6.48 -2.92 -12.98
N GLU A 39 -6.96 -1.81 -13.54
CA GLU A 39 -7.53 -1.76 -14.89
C GLU A 39 -6.52 -2.20 -15.96
N ALA A 40 -5.25 -1.82 -15.81
CA ALA A 40 -4.18 -2.28 -16.70
C ALA A 40 -3.99 -3.80 -16.67
N LEU A 41 -4.22 -4.44 -15.52
CA LEU A 41 -4.21 -5.89 -15.38
C LEU A 41 -5.50 -6.54 -15.90
N GLY A 42 -6.48 -5.78 -16.38
CA GLY A 42 -7.78 -6.27 -16.82
C GLY A 42 -8.73 -6.57 -15.67
N VAL A 43 -8.46 -6.03 -14.48
CA VAL A 43 -9.33 -6.12 -13.30
C VAL A 43 -10.23 -4.88 -13.29
N SER A 44 -11.53 -5.07 -13.03
CA SER A 44 -12.44 -3.95 -12.78
C SER A 44 -12.60 -3.76 -11.26
N PRO A 45 -11.84 -2.86 -10.62
CA PRO A 45 -11.89 -2.71 -9.17
C PRO A 45 -13.20 -2.09 -8.70
N ILE A 46 -13.63 -2.47 -7.50
CA ILE A 46 -14.79 -1.92 -6.82
C ILE A 46 -14.28 -0.81 -5.90
N LEU A 47 -14.65 0.43 -6.23
CA LEU A 47 -14.24 1.61 -5.48
C LEU A 47 -15.11 1.76 -4.24
N LEU A 48 -14.50 1.71 -3.05
CA LEU A 48 -15.20 1.88 -1.77
C LEU A 48 -14.36 2.70 -0.80
N PRO A 49 -15.02 3.50 0.08
CA PRO A 49 -14.31 4.14 1.18
C PRO A 49 -13.82 3.08 2.18
N LEU A 50 -12.76 3.42 2.91
CA LEU A 50 -12.12 2.53 3.89
C LEU A 50 -13.10 1.98 4.94
N SER A 51 -14.09 2.78 5.35
CA SER A 51 -15.11 2.42 6.34
C SER A 51 -15.95 1.21 5.93
N ASP A 52 -16.07 0.97 4.62
CA ASP A 52 -17.03 0.02 4.07
C ASP A 52 -16.36 -1.31 3.70
N VAL A 53 -15.03 -1.39 3.76
CA VAL A 53 -14.26 -2.57 3.34
C VAL A 53 -14.62 -3.81 4.15
N LEU A 54 -14.72 -3.70 5.48
CA LEU A 54 -15.08 -4.86 6.30
C LEU A 54 -16.49 -5.36 5.98
N THR A 55 -17.44 -4.46 5.81
CA THR A 55 -18.81 -4.79 5.41
C THR A 55 -18.82 -5.41 4.01
N GLY A 56 -18.05 -4.86 3.06
CA GLY A 56 -17.93 -5.38 1.71
C GLY A 56 -17.35 -6.80 1.66
N LEU A 57 -16.36 -7.09 2.51
CA LEU A 57 -15.81 -8.44 2.69
C LEU A 57 -16.84 -9.39 3.31
N GLN A 58 -17.66 -8.91 4.25
CA GLN A 58 -18.69 -9.71 4.91
C GLN A 58 -19.84 -10.08 3.98
N THR A 59 -20.25 -9.16 3.10
CA THR A 59 -21.34 -9.38 2.14
C THR A 59 -20.88 -10.09 0.87
N GLY A 60 -19.57 -10.22 0.66
CA GLY A 60 -19.00 -10.72 -0.60
C GLY A 60 -19.13 -9.73 -1.76
N MET A 61 -19.34 -8.44 -1.46
CA MET A 61 -19.23 -7.36 -2.44
C MET A 61 -17.79 -7.23 -2.93
N ILE A 62 -16.81 -7.40 -2.03
CA ILE A 62 -15.39 -7.52 -2.35
C ILE A 62 -14.83 -8.81 -1.76
N GLU A 63 -13.82 -9.37 -2.41
CA GLU A 63 -13.20 -10.65 -2.04
C GLU A 63 -11.68 -10.54 -1.93
N THR A 64 -11.11 -9.47 -2.50
CA THR A 64 -9.68 -9.20 -2.54
C THR A 64 -9.40 -7.77 -2.08
N ILE A 65 -8.44 -7.62 -1.18
CA ILE A 65 -7.97 -6.33 -0.66
C ILE A 65 -6.44 -6.21 -0.80
N GLY A 66 -5.94 -4.99 -0.88
CA GLY A 66 -4.54 -4.67 -0.61
C GLY A 66 -4.41 -4.05 0.78
N ALA A 67 -3.68 -4.70 1.70
CA ALA A 67 -3.41 -4.12 3.02
C ALA A 67 -2.02 -4.49 3.54
N SER A 68 -1.48 -3.67 4.44
CA SER A 68 -0.37 -4.13 5.28
C SER A 68 -0.88 -5.09 6.35
N PRO A 69 -0.07 -6.04 6.84
CA PRO A 69 -0.50 -7.00 7.86
C PRO A 69 -1.06 -6.34 9.11
N VAL A 70 -0.46 -5.24 9.57
CA VAL A 70 -0.94 -4.51 10.75
C VAL A 70 -2.32 -3.90 10.49
N ALA A 71 -2.57 -3.31 9.32
CA ALA A 71 -3.86 -2.73 8.96
C ALA A 71 -4.96 -3.81 8.85
N ALA A 72 -4.65 -4.95 8.24
CA ALA A 72 -5.58 -6.07 8.12
C ALA A 72 -6.01 -6.62 9.49
N ILE A 73 -5.12 -6.60 10.48
CA ILE A 73 -5.45 -6.94 11.87
C ILE A 73 -6.27 -5.84 12.53
N ALA A 74 -5.77 -4.61 12.54
CA ALA A 74 -6.40 -3.49 13.23
C ALA A 74 -7.84 -3.23 12.76
N LEU A 75 -8.08 -3.33 11.45
CA LEU A 75 -9.40 -3.13 10.84
C LEU A 75 -10.23 -4.43 10.76
N GLN A 76 -9.74 -5.52 11.34
CA GLN A 76 -10.42 -6.83 11.40
C GLN A 76 -10.70 -7.45 10.02
N TRP A 77 -10.07 -6.96 8.95
CA TRP A 77 -10.25 -7.50 7.60
C TRP A 77 -9.73 -8.92 7.46
N HIS A 78 -8.68 -9.27 8.20
CA HIS A 78 -8.13 -10.63 8.26
C HIS A 78 -9.18 -11.71 8.61
N THR A 79 -10.26 -11.35 9.31
CA THR A 79 -11.34 -12.28 9.67
C THR A 79 -12.16 -12.76 8.47
N ARG A 80 -12.01 -12.13 7.30
CA ARG A 80 -12.79 -12.38 6.08
C ARG A 80 -11.93 -12.73 4.87
N VAL A 81 -10.64 -12.98 5.05
CA VAL A 81 -9.72 -13.43 4.00
C VAL A 81 -9.01 -14.71 4.47
N LYS A 82 -8.51 -15.50 3.54
CA LYS A 82 -7.89 -16.81 3.81
C LYS A 82 -6.48 -16.93 3.28
N TYR A 83 -6.11 -16.11 2.30
CA TYR A 83 -4.81 -16.15 1.66
C TYR A 83 -4.16 -14.77 1.67
N LEU A 84 -2.84 -14.78 1.67
CA LEU A 84 -2.00 -13.59 1.51
C LEU A 84 -0.94 -13.91 0.47
N THR A 85 -0.94 -13.16 -0.63
CA THR A 85 0.06 -13.30 -1.69
C THR A 85 1.40 -12.75 -1.20
N ASP A 86 2.40 -13.64 -1.06
CA ASP A 86 3.70 -13.35 -0.46
C ASP A 86 4.64 -12.58 -1.38
N THR A 87 4.12 -11.51 -1.97
CA THR A 87 4.87 -10.55 -2.76
C THR A 87 4.27 -9.18 -2.53
N PRO A 88 5.04 -8.22 -2.01
CA PRO A 88 4.52 -6.89 -1.77
C PRO A 88 4.23 -6.18 -3.10
N VAL A 89 3.08 -5.51 -3.17
CA VAL A 89 2.63 -4.82 -4.41
C VAL A 89 2.82 -3.31 -4.35
N LEU A 90 2.85 -2.72 -3.14
CA LEU A 90 3.19 -1.31 -2.92
C LEU A 90 3.73 -1.09 -1.50
N TYR A 91 4.30 0.09 -1.25
CA TYR A 91 4.74 0.52 0.08
C TYR A 91 3.86 1.67 0.56
N LEU A 92 3.14 1.46 1.66
CA LEU A 92 2.22 2.43 2.23
C LEU A 92 2.94 3.35 3.23
N TYR A 93 2.73 4.65 3.11
CA TYR A 93 3.18 5.65 4.07
C TYR A 93 2.08 6.69 4.32
N GLY A 94 2.01 7.16 5.56
CA GLY A 94 1.18 8.29 5.97
C GLY A 94 2.00 9.56 6.10
N THR A 95 1.34 10.70 5.86
CA THR A 95 1.92 12.04 5.95
C THR A 95 1.22 12.84 7.04
N LEU A 96 2.00 13.45 7.93
CA LEU A 96 1.49 14.46 8.86
C LEU A 96 1.52 15.81 8.17
N VAL A 97 0.37 16.46 8.04
CA VAL A 97 0.24 17.79 7.42
C VAL A 97 -0.13 18.80 8.49
N ILE A 98 0.67 19.85 8.62
CA ILE A 98 0.41 20.99 9.50
C ILE A 98 0.16 22.21 8.61
N LYS A 99 -0.88 22.99 8.93
CA LYS A 99 -1.14 24.24 8.22
C LYS A 99 -0.02 25.22 8.49
N GLU A 100 0.55 25.77 7.42
CA GLU A 100 1.66 26.73 7.50
C GLU A 100 1.36 27.91 8.44
N ARG A 101 0.19 28.55 8.28
CA ARG A 101 -0.26 29.65 9.15
C ARG A 101 -0.28 29.32 10.65
N ASP A 102 -0.46 28.04 10.99
CA ASP A 102 -0.54 27.60 12.38
C ASP A 102 0.87 27.29 12.92
N LEU A 103 1.74 26.74 12.08
CA LEU A 103 3.18 26.63 12.38
C LEU A 103 3.84 28.01 12.50
N GLU A 104 3.40 28.98 11.71
CA GLU A 104 3.96 30.32 11.68
C GLU A 104 3.70 31.15 12.94
N LYS A 105 2.69 30.77 13.73
CA LYS A 105 2.42 31.39 15.04
C LYS A 105 3.49 31.08 16.08
N LEU A 106 4.30 30.05 15.85
CA LEU A 106 5.40 29.67 16.73
C LEU A 106 6.63 30.55 16.47
N SER A 107 7.40 30.82 17.53
CA SER A 107 8.73 31.43 17.42
C SER A 107 9.66 30.53 16.59
N LEU A 108 10.74 31.10 16.02
CA LEU A 108 11.70 30.31 15.25
C LEU A 108 12.35 29.20 16.10
N ASP A 109 12.60 29.46 17.38
CA ASP A 109 13.15 28.48 18.32
C ASP A 109 12.16 27.34 18.57
N ASP A 110 10.87 27.64 18.76
CA ASP A 110 9.83 26.63 18.93
C ASP A 110 9.62 25.80 17.66
N ARG A 111 9.67 26.42 16.47
CA ARG A 111 9.58 25.69 15.20
C ARG A 111 10.72 24.68 15.06
N LYS A 112 11.94 25.05 15.47
CA LYS A 112 13.09 24.14 15.48
C LYS A 112 12.86 22.96 16.42
N ILE A 113 12.39 23.23 17.64
CA ILE A 113 12.07 22.18 18.62
C ILE A 113 10.99 21.24 18.08
N VAL A 114 9.91 21.77 17.51
CA VAL A 114 8.85 20.96 16.89
C VAL A 114 9.40 20.09 15.78
N SER A 115 10.22 20.64 14.88
CA SER A 115 10.80 19.86 13.78
C SER A 115 11.69 18.73 14.27
N GLU A 116 12.58 19.00 15.23
CA GLU A 116 13.49 18.00 15.81
C GLU A 116 12.71 16.87 16.50
N LEU A 117 11.65 17.22 17.24
CA LEU A 117 10.80 16.24 17.91
C LEU A 117 9.99 15.40 16.93
N LEU A 118 9.39 16.03 15.91
CA LEU A 118 8.63 15.31 14.87
C LEU A 118 9.52 14.34 14.11
N GLU A 119 10.75 14.74 13.78
CA GLU A 119 11.72 13.87 13.13
C GLU A 119 12.10 12.67 14.00
N LYS A 120 12.45 12.93 15.28
CA LYS A 120 12.81 11.87 16.24
C LYS A 120 11.65 10.89 16.44
N VAL A 121 10.44 11.40 16.62
CA VAL A 121 9.24 10.57 16.81
C VAL A 121 8.93 9.78 15.55
N SER A 122 9.00 10.39 14.36
CA SER A 122 8.75 9.70 13.10
C SER A 122 9.72 8.54 12.88
N ARG A 123 11.02 8.75 13.09
CA ARG A 123 12.03 7.67 12.97
C ARG A 123 11.77 6.51 13.92
N ARG A 124 11.34 6.81 15.16
CA ARG A 124 10.98 5.79 16.15
C ARG A 124 9.74 5.01 15.70
N LEU A 125 8.68 5.71 15.31
CA LEU A 125 7.44 5.10 14.84
C LEU A 125 7.67 4.24 13.59
N ASP A 126 8.50 4.68 12.65
CA ASP A 126 8.85 3.91 11.46
C ASP A 126 9.57 2.60 11.85
N SER A 127 10.48 2.65 12.83
CA SER A 127 11.14 1.44 13.35
C SER A 127 10.16 0.49 14.03
N GLU A 128 9.25 1.00 14.85
CA GLU A 128 8.20 0.22 15.53
C GLU A 128 7.25 -0.39 14.49
N SER A 129 6.78 0.38 13.50
CA SER A 129 5.92 -0.06 12.41
C SER A 129 6.48 -1.25 11.63
N ARG A 130 7.80 -1.30 11.40
CA ARG A 130 8.44 -2.43 10.70
C ARG A 130 8.39 -3.70 11.55
N VAL A 131 8.68 -3.60 12.85
CA VAL A 131 8.60 -4.72 13.79
C VAL A 131 7.15 -5.21 13.90
N ASP A 132 6.21 -4.29 14.03
CA ASP A 132 4.78 -4.59 14.14
C ASP A 132 4.24 -5.26 12.88
N ASN A 133 4.64 -4.82 11.69
CA ASN A 133 4.23 -5.47 10.44
C ASN A 133 4.76 -6.91 10.32
N GLN A 134 6.00 -7.17 10.75
CA GLN A 134 6.55 -8.53 10.78
C GLN A 134 5.80 -9.41 11.78
N ALA A 135 5.55 -8.91 12.99
CA ALA A 135 4.80 -9.62 14.01
C ALA A 135 3.35 -9.88 13.56
N ALA A 136 2.69 -8.89 12.97
CA ALA A 136 1.35 -9.00 12.41
C ALA A 136 1.30 -10.05 11.30
N ARG A 137 2.25 -10.06 10.36
CA ARG A 137 2.32 -11.08 9.31
C ARG A 137 2.44 -12.49 9.89
N GLN A 138 3.24 -12.67 10.94
CA GLN A 138 3.34 -13.96 11.63
C GLN A 138 2.04 -14.32 12.35
N ALA A 139 1.37 -13.35 12.97
CA ALA A 139 0.07 -13.55 13.61
C ALA A 139 -1.00 -13.97 12.60
N LEU A 140 -1.06 -13.34 11.42
CA LEU A 140 -1.95 -13.73 10.33
C LEU A 140 -1.75 -15.21 9.93
N LYS A 141 -0.49 -15.63 9.77
CA LYS A 141 -0.16 -17.04 9.49
C LYS A 141 -0.63 -17.97 10.60
N ASN A 142 -0.38 -17.60 11.87
CA ASN A 142 -0.79 -18.39 13.03
C ASN A 142 -2.33 -18.49 13.18
N GLN A 143 -3.07 -17.51 12.64
CA GLN A 143 -4.53 -17.50 12.59
C GLN A 143 -5.10 -18.25 11.38
N GLY A 144 -4.25 -18.92 10.59
CA GLY A 144 -4.68 -19.77 9.48
C GLY A 144 -4.70 -19.10 8.11
N ILE A 145 -4.20 -17.86 7.99
CA ILE A 145 -3.99 -17.27 6.66
C ILE A 145 -2.85 -18.00 5.95
N SER A 146 -3.15 -18.52 4.77
CA SER A 146 -2.20 -19.23 3.92
C SER A 146 -1.39 -18.26 3.09
N LEU A 147 -0.07 -18.28 3.27
CA LEU A 147 0.85 -17.52 2.43
C LEU A 147 0.99 -18.23 1.08
N ILE A 148 0.71 -17.53 -0.01
CA ILE A 148 0.79 -18.07 -1.37
C ILE A 148 1.86 -17.33 -2.16
N THR A 149 2.75 -18.06 -2.82
CA THR A 149 3.76 -17.46 -3.70
C THR A 149 3.22 -17.46 -5.13
N PRO A 150 3.16 -16.30 -5.81
CA PRO A 150 2.86 -16.24 -7.24
C PRO A 150 3.83 -17.06 -8.08
N ILE A 151 3.43 -17.37 -9.32
CA ILE A 151 4.35 -17.93 -10.31
C ILE A 151 5.28 -16.82 -10.81
N ASP A 152 6.60 -17.08 -10.85
CA ASP A 152 7.61 -16.06 -11.19
C ASP A 152 7.38 -15.40 -12.56
N GLU A 153 7.00 -16.19 -13.57
CA GLU A 153 6.71 -15.69 -14.92
C GLU A 153 5.53 -14.71 -14.93
N ASP A 154 4.50 -14.98 -14.12
CA ASP A 154 3.36 -14.10 -13.96
C ASP A 154 3.77 -12.79 -13.27
N MET A 155 4.62 -12.84 -12.24
CA MET A 155 5.07 -11.62 -11.54
C MET A 155 5.81 -10.64 -12.44
N LEU A 156 6.72 -11.11 -13.28
CA LEU A 156 7.43 -10.26 -14.24
C LEU A 156 6.46 -9.67 -15.27
N HIS A 157 5.47 -10.46 -15.70
CA HIS A 157 4.43 -9.99 -16.59
C HIS A 157 3.57 -8.89 -15.94
N TRP A 158 3.18 -9.05 -14.67
CA TRP A 158 2.40 -8.05 -13.93
C TRP A 158 3.18 -6.75 -13.78
N GLN A 159 4.43 -6.83 -13.35
CA GLN A 159 5.30 -5.67 -13.19
C GLN A 159 5.48 -4.92 -14.51
N SER A 160 5.59 -5.64 -15.63
CA SER A 160 5.69 -5.04 -16.97
C SER A 160 4.41 -4.31 -17.38
N ILE A 161 3.24 -4.91 -17.17
CA ILE A 161 1.94 -4.30 -17.48
C ILE A 161 1.71 -3.05 -16.63
N VAL A 162 1.85 -3.18 -15.31
CA VAL A 162 1.65 -2.05 -14.38
C VAL A 162 2.69 -0.96 -14.64
N GLY A 163 3.95 -1.32 -14.89
CA GLY A 163 5.00 -0.36 -15.23
C GLY A 163 4.68 0.47 -16.47
N LYS A 164 4.10 -0.14 -17.51
CA LYS A 164 3.61 0.59 -18.70
C LYS A 164 2.45 1.52 -18.37
N ALA A 165 1.50 1.08 -17.55
CA ALA A 165 0.38 1.91 -17.12
C ALA A 165 0.84 3.12 -16.29
N MET A 166 1.77 2.90 -15.35
CA MET A 166 2.37 3.97 -14.54
C MET A 166 3.17 4.96 -15.41
N ALA A 167 3.90 4.48 -16.41
CA ALA A 167 4.60 5.35 -17.36
C ALA A 167 3.62 6.21 -18.19
N SER A 168 2.43 5.71 -18.50
CA SER A 168 1.38 6.49 -19.17
C SER A 168 0.79 7.55 -18.23
N LEU A 169 0.50 7.20 -16.96
CA LEU A 169 0.05 8.18 -15.96
C LEU A 169 1.08 9.29 -15.73
N ARG A 170 2.36 8.94 -15.71
CA ARG A 170 3.46 9.90 -15.59
C ARG A 170 3.43 10.93 -16.72
N LYS A 171 3.16 10.50 -17.96
CA LYS A 171 3.07 11.39 -19.13
C LYS A 171 1.84 12.30 -19.09
N ASP A 172 0.72 11.82 -18.57
CA ASP A 172 -0.50 12.60 -18.39
C ASP A 172 -0.31 13.72 -17.35
N GLY A 173 0.51 13.50 -16.32
CA GLY A 173 0.95 14.53 -15.36
C GLY A 173 -0.16 15.05 -14.43
N SER A 174 -1.37 14.52 -14.54
CA SER A 174 -2.55 14.91 -13.75
C SER A 174 -2.53 14.38 -12.32
N ASN A 175 -1.79 13.29 -12.07
CA ASN A 175 -1.82 12.56 -10.80
C ASN A 175 -0.64 12.91 -9.87
N TYR A 176 0.55 13.15 -10.44
CA TYR A 176 1.75 13.48 -9.68
C TYR A 176 2.78 14.20 -10.55
N SER A 177 3.69 14.93 -9.90
CA SER A 177 4.80 15.58 -10.58
C SER A 177 5.83 14.56 -11.07
N SER A 178 6.10 14.55 -12.38
CA SER A 178 7.17 13.74 -12.97
C SER A 178 8.53 14.00 -12.31
N SER A 179 8.83 15.26 -11.95
CA SER A 179 10.12 15.60 -11.35
C SER A 179 10.27 15.08 -9.92
N LEU A 180 9.17 15.00 -9.15
CA LEU A 180 9.20 14.39 -7.82
C LEU A 180 9.35 12.87 -7.91
N LEU A 181 8.70 12.24 -8.89
CA LEU A 181 8.89 10.81 -9.12
C LEU A 181 10.34 10.49 -9.48
N ASP A 182 10.97 11.29 -10.35
CA ASP A 182 12.40 11.13 -10.69
C ASP A 182 13.32 11.22 -9.47
N GLN A 183 13.04 12.15 -8.56
CA GLN A 183 13.80 12.27 -7.31
C GLN A 183 13.64 11.04 -6.42
N ILE A 184 12.41 10.53 -6.28
CA ILE A 184 12.13 9.32 -5.51
C ILE A 184 12.85 8.11 -6.12
N GLU A 185 12.74 7.91 -7.43
CA GLU A 185 13.40 6.82 -8.15
C GLU A 185 14.93 6.89 -8.03
N HIS A 186 15.50 8.10 -8.09
CA HIS A 186 16.93 8.32 -7.87
C HIS A 186 17.36 7.93 -6.46
N HIS A 187 16.67 8.41 -5.42
CA HIS A 187 16.97 8.06 -4.03
C HIS A 187 16.83 6.56 -3.76
N ILE A 188 15.81 5.90 -4.34
CA ILE A 188 15.65 4.44 -4.23
C ILE A 188 16.83 3.72 -4.91
N SER A 189 17.27 4.19 -6.08
CA SER A 189 18.41 3.62 -6.79
C SER A 189 19.70 3.76 -5.97
N ASP A 190 19.97 4.94 -5.42
CA ASP A 190 21.16 5.17 -4.58
C ASP A 190 21.16 4.26 -3.35
N TYR A 191 20.03 4.20 -2.64
CA TYR A 191 19.87 3.32 -1.49
C TYR A 191 20.12 1.84 -1.85
N ARG A 192 19.56 1.35 -2.96
CA ARG A 192 19.77 -0.03 -3.44
C ARG A 192 21.21 -0.33 -3.84
N ASN A 193 21.93 0.70 -4.29
CA ASN A 193 23.35 0.61 -4.65
C ASN A 193 24.29 0.90 -3.46
N GLY A 194 23.76 1.10 -2.25
CA GLY A 194 24.54 1.39 -1.05
C GLY A 194 25.23 2.76 -1.07
N ARG A 195 24.64 3.73 -1.78
CA ARG A 195 25.11 5.12 -1.89
C ARG A 195 24.31 6.05 -0.99
#